data_AF-A0A941BV53-F1
#
_entry.id   AF-A0A941BV53-F1
#
_cell.length_a   1.000
_cell.length_b   1.000
_cell.length_c   1.000
_cell.angle_alpha   90.00
_cell.angle_beta   90.00
_cell.angle_gamma   90.00
#
_symmetry.space_group_name_H-M   'P 1'
#
loop_
_entity.id
_entity.type
_entity.pdbx_description
1 polymer ?
#
loop_
_entity_poly.entity_id
_entity_poly.type
_entity_poly.pdbx_seq_one_letter_code
_entity_poly.pdbx_strand_id
1 'polypeptide(L)'
;TPTARPTTQTLTIHAFPPTQGPDLARTGTATSSADETPDFPARAANDGDPATRWSSPAEDNAWWQVRLARPAHLGRMVLHWQEAHPSSYRVQVSSDGHHWRTAATVTKGREGRQELRMDERKVRYARVQGEKRATRYGYSLWSVEAYEVAPTNTGEPQ
;
A
#
# COMPACT_ATOMS: atom_id res chain seq x y z
N THR A 1 21.23 -39.75 -37.47
CA THR A 1 21.25 -38.45 -36.76
C THR A 1 20.04 -38.35 -35.86
N PRO A 2 20.15 -38.29 -34.52
CA PRO A 2 18.98 -38.10 -33.68
C PRO A 2 18.55 -36.63 -33.74
N THR A 3 17.28 -36.40 -34.07
CA THR A 3 16.68 -35.06 -34.16
C THR A 3 16.38 -34.58 -32.75
N ALA A 4 16.99 -33.47 -32.33
CA ALA A 4 16.70 -32.85 -31.04
C ALA A 4 15.24 -32.37 -31.01
N ARG A 5 14.48 -32.79 -30.00
CA ARG A 5 13.12 -32.27 -29.76
C ARG A 5 13.22 -30.84 -29.22
N PRO A 6 12.43 -29.88 -29.71
CA PRO A 6 12.41 -28.54 -29.15
C PRO A 6 11.86 -28.60 -27.72
N THR A 7 12.63 -28.07 -26.77
CA THR A 7 12.22 -27.94 -25.38
C THR A 7 11.50 -26.61 -25.21
N THR A 8 10.25 -26.63 -24.77
CA THR A 8 9.53 -25.41 -24.39
C THR A 8 9.71 -25.19 -22.88
N GLN A 9 10.13 -23.98 -22.51
CA GLN A 9 10.17 -23.54 -21.11
C GLN A 9 9.16 -22.41 -20.93
N THR A 10 8.34 -22.49 -19.89
CA THR A 10 7.36 -21.44 -19.55
C THR A 10 7.98 -20.50 -18.53
N LEU A 11 8.06 -19.20 -18.87
CA LEU A 11 8.45 -18.14 -17.95
C LEU A 11 7.20 -17.35 -17.54
N THR A 12 6.85 -17.39 -16.26
CA THR A 12 5.77 -16.56 -15.72
C THR A 12 6.32 -15.18 -15.37
N ILE A 13 5.89 -14.14 -16.10
CA ILE A 13 6.21 -12.75 -15.78
C ILE A 13 5.02 -12.11 -15.09
N HIS A 14 5.19 -11.71 -13.82
CA HIS A 14 4.21 -10.90 -13.11
C HIS A 14 4.46 -9.42 -13.44
N ALA A 15 3.83 -8.94 -14.51
CA ALA A 15 3.90 -7.53 -14.89
C ALA A 15 2.82 -6.73 -14.16
N PHE A 16 3.23 -5.72 -13.39
CA PHE A 16 2.32 -4.70 -12.88
C PHE A 16 2.25 -3.54 -13.87
N PRO A 17 1.07 -2.96 -14.10
CA PRO A 17 0.95 -1.80 -14.98
C PRO A 17 1.76 -0.61 -14.43
N PRO A 18 2.28 0.27 -15.30
CA PRO A 18 2.93 1.50 -14.87
C PRO A 18 1.95 2.37 -14.08
N THR A 19 2.48 3.22 -13.20
CA THR A 19 1.67 4.16 -12.40
C THR A 19 2.04 5.60 -12.71
N GLN A 20 1.09 6.50 -12.54
CA GLN A 20 1.26 7.92 -12.83
C GLN A 20 0.35 8.81 -11.99
N GLY A 21 0.44 10.12 -12.21
CA GLY A 21 -0.44 11.10 -11.59
C GLY A 21 -0.01 11.48 -10.17
N PRO A 22 -0.79 12.36 -9.51
CA PRO A 22 -0.51 12.79 -8.15
C PRO A 22 -0.75 11.65 -7.15
N ASP A 23 -0.18 11.81 -5.95
CA ASP A 23 -0.52 10.97 -4.81
C ASP A 23 -2.00 11.15 -4.42
N LEU A 24 -2.78 10.08 -4.55
CA LEU A 24 -4.20 10.04 -4.21
C LEU A 24 -4.44 10.03 -2.69
N ALA A 25 -3.48 9.56 -1.89
CA ALA A 25 -3.61 9.52 -0.44
C ALA A 25 -3.58 10.95 0.14
N ARG A 26 -2.78 11.86 -0.44
CA ARG A 26 -2.68 13.27 -0.03
C ARG A 26 -4.01 14.02 0.11
N THR A 27 -4.99 13.69 -0.73
CA THR A 27 -6.31 14.34 -0.73
C THR A 27 -7.39 13.47 -0.07
N GLY A 28 -7.03 12.28 0.39
CA GLY A 28 -7.93 11.35 1.07
C GLY A 28 -8.12 11.67 2.55
N THR A 29 -9.20 11.14 3.13
CA THR A 29 -9.44 11.22 4.58
C THR A 29 -8.84 10.00 5.26
N ALA A 30 -7.82 10.22 6.10
CA ALA A 30 -7.18 9.16 6.87
C ALA A 30 -7.88 8.89 8.21
N THR A 31 -7.91 7.63 8.62
CA THR A 31 -8.41 7.13 9.91
C THR A 31 -7.54 5.96 10.36
N SER A 32 -7.56 5.64 11.65
CA SER A 32 -6.77 4.55 12.24
C SER A 32 -7.63 3.73 13.20
N SER A 33 -7.14 2.56 13.61
CA SER A 33 -7.74 1.79 14.71
C SER A 33 -7.69 2.56 16.03
N ALA A 34 -6.57 3.24 16.26
CA ALA A 34 -6.28 4.13 17.37
C ALA A 34 -4.99 4.89 17.06
N ASP A 35 -4.78 6.00 17.78
CA ASP A 35 -3.55 6.77 17.76
C ASP A 35 -2.79 6.55 19.08
N GLU A 36 -1.46 6.56 19.05
CA GLU A 36 -0.60 6.46 20.25
C GLU A 36 -0.91 7.60 21.22
N THR A 37 -0.96 8.82 20.67
CA THR A 37 -1.38 10.06 21.34
C THR A 37 -2.05 10.98 20.31
N PRO A 38 -2.74 12.05 20.73
CA PRO A 38 -3.27 13.06 19.81
C PRO A 38 -2.23 13.74 18.90
N ASP A 39 -0.94 13.67 19.26
CA ASP A 39 0.18 14.27 18.50
C ASP A 39 0.62 13.41 17.30
N PHE A 40 0.23 12.13 17.26
CA PHE A 40 0.55 11.19 16.16
C PHE A 40 -0.70 10.66 15.44
N PRO A 41 -1.57 11.56 14.94
CA PRO A 41 -2.87 11.21 14.40
C PRO A 41 -2.78 10.54 13.02
N ALA A 42 -3.80 9.78 12.63
CA ALA A 42 -3.86 9.14 11.31
C ALA A 42 -3.54 10.09 10.13
N ARG A 43 -4.04 11.33 10.17
CA ARG A 43 -3.82 12.34 9.11
C ARG A 43 -2.34 12.67 8.87
N ALA A 44 -1.48 12.47 9.87
CA ALA A 44 -0.07 12.80 9.74
C ALA A 44 0.66 11.87 8.76
N ALA A 45 0.15 10.66 8.50
CA ALA A 45 0.74 9.79 7.50
C ALA A 45 0.36 10.15 6.05
N ASN A 46 -0.56 11.10 5.81
CA ASN A 46 -0.90 11.52 4.43
C ASN A 46 -0.93 13.04 4.24
N ASP A 47 -0.42 13.83 5.17
CA ASP A 47 -0.40 15.30 5.08
C ASP A 47 0.71 15.85 4.16
N GLY A 48 1.80 15.09 3.98
CA GLY A 48 2.94 15.47 3.18
C GLY A 48 4.08 16.13 3.86
N ASP A 49 4.01 16.27 5.18
CA ASP A 49 5.10 16.78 5.97
C ASP A 49 6.02 15.61 6.36
N PRO A 50 7.29 15.57 5.90
CA PRO A 50 8.21 14.50 6.26
C PRO A 50 8.56 14.47 7.76
N ALA A 51 8.18 15.50 8.53
CA ALA A 51 8.42 15.60 9.97
C ALA A 51 7.27 15.08 10.84
N THR A 52 6.09 14.80 10.26
CA THR A 52 4.91 14.29 10.99
C THR A 52 4.71 12.80 10.72
N ARG A 53 4.07 12.10 11.65
CA ARG A 53 3.80 10.66 11.52
C ARG A 53 2.50 10.27 12.20
N TRP A 54 1.82 9.26 11.66
CA TRP A 54 0.87 8.48 12.45
C TRP A 54 1.63 7.48 13.32
N SER A 55 1.13 7.20 14.51
CA SER A 55 1.61 6.14 15.38
C SER A 55 0.44 5.43 16.04
N SER A 56 0.49 4.11 16.15
CA SER A 56 -0.51 3.32 16.88
C SER A 56 -0.13 3.11 18.34
N PRO A 57 -1.08 2.71 19.21
CA PRO A 57 -0.75 2.04 20.47
C PRO A 57 0.16 0.83 20.27
N ALA A 58 0.84 0.40 21.33
CA ALA A 58 1.80 -0.71 21.33
C ALA A 58 1.10 -2.09 21.32
N GLU A 59 0.30 -2.35 20.28
CA GLU A 59 -0.48 -3.56 20.09
C GLU A 59 -0.41 -4.08 18.65
N ASP A 60 -0.43 -5.41 18.50
CA ASP A 60 -0.58 -6.02 17.18
C ASP A 60 -1.98 -5.77 16.62
N ASN A 61 -2.15 -5.92 15.31
CA ASN A 61 -3.43 -5.72 14.61
C ASN A 61 -3.96 -4.27 14.54
N ALA A 62 -3.18 -3.28 14.95
CA ALA A 62 -3.46 -1.88 14.64
C ALA A 62 -3.43 -1.62 13.12
N TRP A 63 -4.25 -0.68 12.65
CA TRP A 63 -4.35 -0.35 11.24
C TRP A 63 -4.42 1.16 11.00
N TRP A 64 -3.94 1.55 9.83
CA TRP A 64 -4.15 2.86 9.23
C TRP A 64 -4.90 2.69 7.92
N GLN A 65 -5.85 3.57 7.59
CA GLN A 65 -6.54 3.53 6.31
C GLN A 65 -6.87 4.92 5.78
N VAL A 66 -7.03 5.02 4.47
CA VAL A 66 -7.46 6.23 3.77
C VAL A 66 -8.69 5.96 2.93
N ARG A 67 -9.67 6.85 3.04
CA ARG A 67 -10.77 6.98 2.07
C ARG A 67 -10.34 7.97 0.99
N LEU A 68 -10.12 7.49 -0.22
CA LEU A 68 -9.74 8.31 -1.37
C LEU A 68 -10.85 9.29 -1.72
N ALA A 69 -10.50 10.43 -2.32
CA ALA A 69 -11.46 11.45 -2.74
C ALA A 69 -12.45 10.91 -3.78
N ARG A 70 -11.99 10.03 -4.67
CA ARG A 70 -12.77 9.33 -5.69
C ARG A 70 -12.33 7.87 -5.81
N PRO A 71 -13.18 6.96 -6.33
CA PRO A 71 -12.75 5.63 -6.73
C PRO A 71 -11.61 5.69 -7.75
N ALA A 72 -10.67 4.75 -7.64
CA ALA A 72 -9.45 4.71 -8.43
C ALA A 72 -9.12 3.29 -8.92
N HIS A 73 -8.30 3.21 -9.96
CA HIS A 73 -7.58 2.01 -10.33
C HIS A 73 -6.18 2.09 -9.72
N LEU A 74 -6.02 1.54 -8.52
CA LEU A 74 -4.80 1.65 -7.72
C LEU A 74 -3.72 0.70 -8.23
N GLY A 75 -2.54 1.23 -8.57
CA GLY A 75 -1.43 0.45 -9.11
C GLY A 75 -0.23 0.33 -8.16
N ARG A 76 -0.06 1.31 -7.25
CA ARG A 76 1.07 1.34 -6.32
C ARG A 76 0.71 2.02 -5.03
N MET A 77 1.22 1.49 -3.92
CA MET A 77 1.32 2.20 -2.65
C MET A 77 2.77 2.29 -2.22
N VAL A 78 3.16 3.43 -1.64
CA VAL A 78 4.47 3.63 -1.03
C VAL A 78 4.24 3.90 0.45
N LEU A 79 4.88 3.10 1.30
CA LEU A 79 4.81 3.24 2.75
C LEU A 79 6.20 3.66 3.25
N HIS A 80 6.28 4.70 4.08
CA HIS A 80 7.50 5.08 4.75
C HIS A 80 7.37 4.82 6.25
N TRP A 81 7.89 3.67 6.68
CA TRP A 81 7.87 3.28 8.08
C TRP A 81 8.96 3.99 8.87
N GLN A 82 8.68 4.31 10.13
CA GLN A 82 9.70 4.62 11.13
C GLN A 82 10.36 3.31 11.63
N GLU A 83 11.32 3.39 12.55
CA GLU A 83 11.88 2.23 13.26
C GLU A 83 10.79 1.34 13.89
N ALA A 84 9.72 1.92 14.42
CA ALA A 84 8.52 1.24 14.89
C ALA A 84 7.67 0.79 13.68
N HIS A 85 7.90 -0.43 13.23
CA HIS A 85 7.28 -1.00 12.03
C HIS A 85 6.72 -2.42 12.25
N PRO A 86 5.82 -2.89 11.37
CA PRO A 86 5.40 -4.28 11.37
C PRO A 86 6.45 -5.22 10.77
N SER A 87 6.69 -6.36 11.42
CA SER A 87 7.39 -7.49 10.79
C SER A 87 6.49 -8.21 9.77
N SER A 88 5.17 -8.15 9.96
CA SER A 88 4.20 -8.59 8.95
C SER A 88 2.96 -7.69 8.93
N TYR A 89 2.46 -7.44 7.72
CA TYR A 89 1.29 -6.62 7.47
C TYR A 89 0.63 -6.97 6.13
N ARG A 90 -0.61 -6.52 5.95
CA ARG A 90 -1.33 -6.57 4.69
C ARG A 90 -1.68 -5.17 4.20
N VAL A 91 -1.66 -5.00 2.89
CA VAL A 91 -2.40 -3.92 2.23
C VAL A 91 -3.73 -4.49 1.79
N GLN A 92 -4.80 -3.88 2.25
CA GLN A 92 -6.16 -4.22 1.89
C GLN A 92 -6.82 -3.06 1.17
N VAL A 93 -7.76 -3.36 0.27
CA VAL A 93 -8.52 -2.35 -0.46
C VAL A 93 -10.01 -2.68 -0.41
N SER A 94 -10.84 -1.65 -0.58
CA SER A 94 -12.29 -1.78 -0.54
C SER A 94 -12.97 -0.71 -1.41
N SER A 95 -14.14 -1.02 -1.94
CA SER A 95 -15.02 -0.06 -2.61
C SER A 95 -15.99 0.64 -1.65
N ASP A 96 -16.28 0.03 -0.49
CA ASP A 96 -17.34 0.48 0.43
C ASP A 96 -16.84 0.78 1.85
N GLY A 97 -15.63 0.34 2.22
CA GLY A 97 -15.04 0.51 3.55
C GLY A 97 -15.45 -0.58 4.55
N HIS A 98 -16.28 -1.53 4.14
CA HIS A 98 -16.80 -2.62 4.97
C HIS A 98 -16.26 -3.98 4.53
N HIS A 99 -16.24 -4.25 3.22
CA HIS A 99 -15.73 -5.48 2.65
C HIS A 99 -14.32 -5.26 2.12
N TRP A 100 -13.36 -5.98 2.69
CA TRP A 100 -11.94 -5.80 2.40
C TRP A 100 -11.38 -7.01 1.69
N ARG A 101 -10.51 -6.74 0.70
CA ARG A 101 -9.75 -7.74 -0.03
C ARG A 101 -8.27 -7.41 0.07
N THR A 102 -7.43 -8.42 0.23
CA THR A 102 -5.98 -8.25 0.34
C THR A 102 -5.39 -8.00 -1.04
N ALA A 103 -4.74 -6.84 -1.22
CA ALA A 103 -4.01 -6.48 -2.44
C ALA A 103 -2.53 -6.88 -2.36
N ALA A 104 -1.94 -6.87 -1.15
CA ALA A 104 -0.57 -7.32 -0.92
C ALA A 104 -0.38 -7.87 0.49
N THR A 105 0.51 -8.85 0.63
CA THR A 105 0.93 -9.41 1.92
C THR A 105 2.43 -9.26 2.06
N VAL A 106 2.88 -8.76 3.20
CA VAL A 106 4.30 -8.63 3.53
C VAL A 106 4.58 -9.40 4.81
N THR A 107 5.43 -10.42 4.73
CA THR A 107 5.81 -11.29 5.86
C THR A 107 7.22 -11.02 6.40
N LYS A 108 7.97 -10.15 5.72
CA LYS A 108 9.31 -9.69 6.09
C LYS A 108 9.36 -8.17 5.98
N GLY A 109 8.51 -7.51 6.76
CA GLY A 109 8.46 -6.06 6.86
C GLY A 109 9.79 -5.52 7.40
N ARG A 110 10.11 -4.30 6.98
CA ARG A 110 11.31 -3.57 7.38
C ARG A 110 10.95 -2.09 7.51
N GLU A 111 11.70 -1.39 8.34
CA GLU A 111 11.63 0.07 8.44
C GLU A 111 11.95 0.77 7.11
N GLY A 112 11.72 2.07 7.04
CA GLY A 112 11.99 2.87 5.86
C GLY A 112 11.01 2.60 4.71
N ARG A 113 11.42 2.97 3.50
CA ARG A 113 10.54 3.03 2.33
C ARG A 113 10.26 1.64 1.74
N GLN A 114 8.97 1.31 1.64
CA GLN A 114 8.42 0.10 1.02
C GLN A 114 7.56 0.49 -0.17
N GLU A 115 7.83 -0.10 -1.34
CA GLU A 115 6.96 0.01 -2.51
C GLU A 115 6.16 -1.29 -2.68
N LEU A 116 4.85 -1.17 -2.80
CA LEU A 116 3.92 -2.26 -3.05
C LEU A 116 3.21 -2.01 -4.38
N ARG A 117 3.36 -2.92 -5.33
CA ARG A 117 2.66 -2.88 -6.62
C ARG A 117 1.43 -3.78 -6.60
N MET A 118 0.38 -3.35 -7.28
CA MET A 118 -0.90 -4.03 -7.34
C MET A 118 -1.63 -3.65 -8.63
N ASP A 119 -2.76 -4.27 -8.94
CA ASP A 119 -3.58 -3.95 -10.11
C ASP A 119 -5.06 -3.90 -9.73
N GLU A 120 -5.43 -2.88 -8.95
CA GLU A 120 -6.65 -2.92 -8.17
C GLU A 120 -7.71 -1.93 -8.59
N ARG A 121 -8.82 -2.45 -9.12
CA ARG A 121 -9.92 -1.65 -9.65
C ARG A 121 -10.94 -1.28 -8.57
N LYS A 122 -11.63 -0.15 -8.81
CA LYS A 122 -12.74 0.36 -8.00
C LYS A 122 -12.38 0.58 -6.53
N VAL A 123 -11.13 0.94 -6.26
CA VAL A 123 -10.65 1.19 -4.90
C VAL A 123 -11.14 2.55 -4.44
N ARG A 124 -11.94 2.58 -3.37
CA ARG A 124 -12.30 3.82 -2.66
C ARG A 124 -11.60 3.95 -1.31
N TYR A 125 -11.19 2.83 -0.73
CA TYR A 125 -10.49 2.75 0.54
C TYR A 125 -9.26 1.86 0.40
N ALA A 126 -8.15 2.26 1.02
CA ALA A 126 -6.95 1.45 1.18
C ALA A 126 -6.58 1.41 2.67
N ARG A 127 -6.20 0.23 3.18
CA ARG A 127 -5.84 -0.02 4.58
C ARG A 127 -4.49 -0.71 4.64
N VAL A 128 -3.62 -0.21 5.51
CA VAL A 128 -2.42 -0.89 5.97
C VAL A 128 -2.75 -1.55 7.30
N GLN A 129 -2.97 -2.86 7.26
CA GLN A 129 -3.30 -3.69 8.41
C GLN A 129 -2.02 -4.32 8.94
N GLY A 130 -1.49 -3.81 10.06
CA GLY A 130 -0.40 -4.51 10.75
C GLY A 130 -0.89 -5.84 11.31
N GLU A 131 -0.01 -6.83 11.38
CA GLU A 131 -0.34 -8.16 11.94
C GLU A 131 0.60 -8.50 13.10
N LYS A 132 1.89 -8.16 12.97
CA LYS A 132 2.89 -8.39 14.02
C LYS A 132 3.90 -7.27 14.06
N ARG A 133 4.16 -6.73 15.24
CA ARG A 133 5.19 -5.71 15.49
C ARG A 133 6.59 -6.29 15.41
N ALA A 134 7.50 -5.55 14.79
CA ALA A 134 8.92 -5.87 14.76
C ALA A 134 9.66 -5.38 16.02
N THR A 135 9.08 -4.43 16.75
CA THR A 135 9.64 -3.82 17.95
C THR A 135 8.66 -3.90 19.13
N ARG A 136 9.06 -3.40 20.30
CA ARG A 136 8.16 -3.26 21.46
C ARG A 136 7.14 -2.12 21.33
N TYR A 137 7.36 -1.20 20.39
CA TYR A 137 6.49 -0.05 20.12
C TYR A 137 5.34 -0.43 19.17
N GLY A 138 4.41 0.48 18.92
CA GLY A 138 3.34 0.32 17.92
C GLY A 138 3.85 0.33 16.47
N TYR A 139 2.96 0.61 15.53
CA TYR A 139 3.32 0.88 14.14
C TYR A 139 3.37 2.39 13.91
N SER A 140 4.35 2.86 13.14
CA SER A 140 4.53 4.28 12.86
C SER A 140 4.84 4.53 11.39
N LEU A 141 4.05 5.39 10.75
CA LEU A 141 4.18 5.76 9.34
C LEU A 141 4.48 7.25 9.23
N TRP A 142 5.64 7.58 8.66
CA TRP A 142 5.97 8.93 8.20
C TRP A 142 5.10 9.31 7.01
N SER A 143 4.89 8.39 6.07
CA SER A 143 4.01 8.66 4.93
C SER A 143 3.37 7.40 4.35
N VAL A 144 2.21 7.61 3.73
CA VAL A 144 1.52 6.68 2.85
C VAL A 144 1.13 7.44 1.60
N GLU A 145 1.59 6.93 0.46
CA GLU A 145 1.25 7.45 -0.86
C GLU A 145 0.54 6.37 -1.68
N ALA A 146 -0.37 6.76 -2.55
CA ALA A 146 -1.17 5.88 -3.39
C ALA A 146 -1.24 6.42 -4.82
N TYR A 147 -0.87 5.60 -5.81
CA TYR A 147 -0.75 6.02 -7.21
C TYR A 147 -1.61 5.18 -8.13
N GLU A 148 -2.25 5.86 -9.07
CA GLU A 148 -3.13 5.26 -10.07
C GLU A 148 -2.35 4.52 -11.14
N VAL A 149 -2.95 3.46 -11.67
CA VAL A 149 -2.51 2.82 -12.90
C VAL A 149 -2.55 3.85 -14.04
N ALA A 150 -1.46 3.91 -14.81
CA ALA A 150 -1.43 4.73 -16.01
C ALA A 150 -2.45 4.20 -17.03
N PRO A 151 -3.20 5.09 -17.70
CA PRO A 151 -4.06 4.71 -18.79
C PRO A 151 -3.17 4.05 -19.84
N THR A 152 -3.60 2.89 -20.30
CA THR A 152 -3.04 2.27 -21.48
C THR A 152 -3.25 3.22 -22.66
N ASN A 153 -2.17 3.85 -23.12
CA ASN A 153 -2.14 4.41 -24.46
C ASN A 153 -2.14 3.23 -25.43
N THR A 154 -3.33 2.73 -25.78
CA THR A 154 -3.49 1.87 -26.94
C THR A 154 -3.30 2.77 -28.15
N GLY A 155 -2.05 3.01 -28.54
CA GLY A 155 -1.76 3.58 -29.84
C GLY A 155 -2.24 2.57 -30.88
N GLU A 156 -3.30 2.91 -31.61
CA GLU A 156 -3.55 2.26 -32.90
C GLU A 156 -2.29 2.46 -33.76
N PRO A 157 -1.76 1.42 -34.42
CA PRO A 157 -0.79 1.64 -35.48
C PRO A 157 -1.47 2.48 -36.57
N GLN A 158 -0.88 3.63 -36.90
CA GLN A 158 -1.17 4.30 -38.17
C GLN A 158 -0.63 3.50 -39.34
#